data_AF-A0A3D5EN78-F1
#
_entry.id   AF-A0A3D5EN78-F1
#
_cell.length_a   1.000
_cell.length_b   1.000
_cell.length_c   1.000
_cell.angle_alpha   90.00
_cell.angle_beta   90.00
_cell.angle_gamma   90.00
#
_symmetry.space_group_name_H-M   'P 1'
#
loop_
_entity.id
_entity.type
_entity.pdbx_description
1 polymer ?
#
loop_
_entity_poly.entity_id
_entity_poly.type
_entity_poly.pdbx_seq_one_letter_code
_entity_poly.pdbx_strand_id
1 'polypeptide(L)' 'MVVLHTNFGDITIKMHENDAPNTVKNFLEYANSGFYNGTIFHRVID' A
#
# COMPACT_ATOMS: atom_id res chain seq x y z
N MET A 1 7.55 -2.13 7.08
CA MET A 1 7.44 -2.87 5.80
C MET A 1 5.99 -3.28 5.65
N VAL A 2 5.40 -3.14 4.47
CA VAL A 2 4.01 -3.52 4.18
C VAL A 2 4.01 -4.55 3.07
N VAL A 3 3.13 -5.55 3.17
CA VAL A 3 2.89 -6.53 2.11
C VAL A 3 1.52 -6.26 1.52
N LEU A 4 1.47 -6.06 0.21
CA LEU A 4 0.24 -5.94 -0.55
C LEU A 4 -0.04 -7.28 -1.24
N HIS A 5 -1.02 -8.01 -0.72
CA HIS A 5 -1.47 -9.28 -1.30
C HIS A 5 -2.35 -9.00 -2.53
N THR A 6 -1.93 -9.47 -3.70
CA THR A 6 -2.68 -9.34 -4.94
C THR A 6 -3.08 -10.71 -5.49
N ASN A 7 -3.96 -10.74 -6.48
CA ASN A 7 -4.29 -11.96 -7.22
C ASN A 7 -3.13 -12.48 -8.10
N PHE A 8 -2.04 -11.74 -8.26
CA PHE A 8 -0.83 -12.16 -8.96
C PHE A 8 0.37 -12.42 -8.02
N GLY A 9 0.14 -12.40 -6.71
CA GLY A 9 1.15 -12.61 -5.68
C GLY A 9 1.41 -11.39 -4.81
N ASP A 10 2.46 -11.47 -4.00
CA ASP A 10 2.76 -10.48 -2.96
C ASP A 10 3.73 -9.40 -3.44
N ILE A 11 3.40 -8.15 -3.14
CA ILE A 11 4.28 -7.00 -3.37
C ILE A 11 4.77 -6.50 -2.01
N THR A 12 6.08 -6.54 -1.79
CA THR A 12 6.68 -6.00 -0.56
C THR A 12 7.09 -4.54 -0.77
N ILE A 13 6.58 -3.65 0.08
CA ILE A 13 6.81 -2.21 0.01
C ILE A 13 7.58 -1.77 1.26
N LYS A 14 8.72 -1.10 1.04
CA LYS A 14 9.47 -0.42 2.08
C LYS A 14 8.97 1.01 2.20
N MET A 15 8.67 1.43 3.43
CA MET A 15 8.21 2.79 3.73
C MET A 15 9.40 3.68 4.11
N HIS A 16 9.32 4.94 3.71
CA HIS A 16 10.33 5.97 3.94
C HIS A 16 9.79 7.02 4.91
N GLU A 17 9.60 6.62 6.17
CA GLU A 17 8.98 7.46 7.21
C GLU A 17 9.74 8.77 7.47
N ASN A 18 11.07 8.74 7.35
CA ASN A 18 11.91 9.93 7.54
C ASN A 18 11.70 10.97 6.43
N ASP A 19 11.43 10.51 5.20
CA ASP A 19 11.30 11.38 4.04
C ASP A 19 9.87 11.93 3.89
N ALA A 20 8.86 11.13 4.26
CA ALA A 20 7.44 11.49 4.11
C ALA A 20 6.57 10.98 5.28
N PRO A 21 6.76 11.49 6.51
CA PRO A 21 6.14 10.94 7.72
C PRO A 21 4.61 10.97 7.70
N ASN A 22 4.01 12.08 7.24
CA ASN A 22 2.56 12.24 7.20
C ASN A 22 1.91 11.30 6.17
N THR A 23 2.53 11.14 5.00
CA THR A 23 2.03 10.26 3.94
C THR A 23 2.11 8.81 4.37
N VAL A 24 3.23 8.39 4.97
CA VAL A 24 3.37 7.02 5.48
C VAL A 24 2.35 6.75 6.57
N LYS A 25 2.19 7.67 7.54
CA LYS A 25 1.18 7.52 8.61
C LYS A 25 -0.22 7.32 8.03
N ASN A 26 -0.64 8.20 7.12
CA ASN A 26 -1.97 8.11 6.50
C ASN A 26 -2.17 6.80 5.71
N PHE A 27 -1.16 6.38 4.94
CA PHE A 27 -1.21 5.11 4.22
C PHE A 27 -1.36 3.91 5.17
N LEU A 28 -0.59 3.88 6.26
CA LEU A 28 -0.66 2.81 7.25
C LEU A 28 -2.00 2.78 7.98
N GLU A 29 -2.59 3.95 8.29
CA GLU A 29 -3.92 4.02 8.91
C GLU A 29 -5.00 3.41 7.99
N TYR A 30 -5.00 3.73 6.70
CA TYR A 30 -5.92 3.13 5.73
C TYR A 30 -5.65 1.64 5.49
N ALA A 31 -4.39 1.22 5.43
CA ALA A 31 -4.04 -0.19 5.30
C ALA A 31 -4.52 -0.99 6.52
N ASN A 32 -4.29 -0.49 7.74
CA ASN A 32 -4.69 -1.16 8.98
C ASN A 32 -6.21 -1.21 9.18
N SER A 33 -6.96 -0.23 8.66
CA SER A 33 -8.42 -0.26 8.68
C SER A 33 -9.03 -1.18 7.60
N GLY A 34 -8.20 -1.77 6.75
CA GLY A 34 -8.64 -2.63 5.65
C GLY A 34 -9.22 -1.87 4.46
N PHE A 35 -9.03 -0.55 4.39
CA PHE A 35 -9.61 0.30 3.36
C PHE A 35 -9.25 -0.13 1.92
N TYR A 36 -8.02 -0.63 1.72
CA TYR A 36 -7.55 -1.07 0.40
C TYR A 36 -7.98 -2.49 0.02
N ASN A 37 -8.60 -3.24 0.92
CA ASN A 37 -9.00 -4.62 0.65
C ASN A 37 -10.05 -4.68 -0.45
N GLY A 38 -9.82 -5.55 -1.45
CA GLY A 38 -10.73 -5.71 -2.59
C GLY A 38 -10.66 -4.61 -3.64
N THR A 39 -9.78 -3.62 -3.49
CA THR A 39 -9.54 -2.61 -4.54
C THR A 39 -8.81 -3.23 -5.73
N ILE A 40 -9.05 -2.69 -6.94
CA ILE A 40 -8.41 -3.14 -8.19
C ILE A 40 -7.35 -2.15 -8.67
N PHE A 41 -6.34 -2.65 -9.38
CA PHE A 41 -5.47 -1.82 -10.21
C PHE A 41 -6.21 -1.41 -11.49
N HIS A 42 -6.94 -0.29 -11.42
CA HIS A 42 -7.78 0.19 -12.52
C HIS A 42 -6.99 0.79 -13.71
N ARG A 43 -5.69 1.03 -13.55
CA ARG A 43 -4.84 1.64 -14.58
C ARG A 43 -3.42 1.05 -14.55
N VAL A 44 -3.00 0.52 -15.69
CA VAL A 44 -1.65 0.01 -15.98
C VAL A 44 -1.25 0.53 -17.36
N ILE A 45 -0.01 1.01 -17.50
CA ILE A 45 0.56 1.50 -18.76
C ILE A 45 1.96 0.88 -18.88
N ASP A 46 2.26 0.32 -20.05
CA ASP A 46 3.55 -0.29 -20.38
C ASP A 46 4.63 0.73 -20.76
#